data_AF-A0A0D0JR65-F1
#
_entry.id   AF-A0A0D0JR65-F1
#
_cell.length_a   1.000
_cell.length_b   1.000
_cell.length_c   1.000
_cell.angle_alpha   90.00
_cell.angle_beta   90.00
_cell.angle_gamma   90.00
#
_symmetry.space_group_name_H-M   'P 1'
#
loop_
_entity.id
_entity.type
_entity.pdbx_description
1 polymer ?
#
loop_
_entity_poly.entity_id
_entity_poly.type
_entity_poly.pdbx_seq_one_letter_code
_entity_poly.pdbx_strand_id
1 'polypeptide(L)'
;MMRICKSPGLAAASIAVLFAAASLQTHEATATTLAPRKSNDSGVSVNYSIDATSQLQRVTPVVLQFEGVTDAKGAAVRLSTDPGLSIQGHRTLALPAGKKTTATVLLVSESKGLSYLHVFVTQGSGVSAISVPIQTGSTAAALKPSGEFKRNARGDKIISMPAK
;
A
#
# COMPACT_ATOMS: atom_id res chain seq x y z
N MET A 1 -12.12 44.92 49.55
CA MET A 1 -13.22 45.88 49.27
C MET A 1 -14.01 45.37 48.08
N MET A 2 -15.28 45.06 48.33
CA MET A 2 -16.31 44.67 47.35
C MET A 2 -16.62 45.79 46.36
N ARG A 3 -16.89 45.45 45.09
CA ARG A 3 -17.98 46.04 44.32
C ARG A 3 -18.68 44.97 43.48
N ILE A 4 -19.96 44.80 43.80
CA ILE A 4 -21.00 44.04 43.12
C ILE A 4 -21.75 45.02 42.22
N CYS A 5 -22.07 44.64 40.98
CA CYS A 5 -23.26 45.05 40.20
C CYS A 5 -23.36 44.04 39.03
N LYS A 6 -24.30 43.10 38.98
CA LYS A 6 -25.78 43.14 38.87
C LYS A 6 -26.24 43.05 37.39
N SER A 7 -27.02 41.99 37.18
CA SER A 7 -27.77 41.41 36.04
C SER A 7 -28.76 42.40 35.35
N PRO A 8 -29.62 42.06 34.35
CA PRO A 8 -30.14 40.74 33.93
C PRO A 8 -30.47 40.54 32.43
N GLY A 9 -31.02 39.37 32.08
CA GLY A 9 -31.65 39.13 30.77
C GLY A 9 -32.25 37.72 30.64
N LEU A 10 -33.36 37.45 31.33
CA LEU A 10 -34.27 36.33 31.04
C LEU A 10 -35.20 36.71 29.88
N ALA A 11 -35.34 35.82 28.88
CA ALA A 11 -36.57 35.56 28.11
C ALA A 11 -36.26 34.33 27.22
N ALA A 12 -36.78 33.14 27.45
CA ALA A 12 -38.17 32.67 27.28
C ALA A 12 -38.64 32.65 25.81
N ALA A 13 -39.02 31.43 25.39
CA ALA A 13 -40.17 31.09 24.55
C ALA A 13 -39.96 30.62 23.07
N SER A 14 -40.59 29.46 22.82
CA SER A 14 -41.41 29.11 21.65
C SER A 14 -40.80 28.38 20.44
N ILE A 15 -41.00 27.06 20.47
CA ILE A 15 -41.65 26.18 19.48
C ILE A 15 -41.97 26.82 18.10
N ALA A 16 -41.46 26.20 17.04
CA ALA A 16 -42.23 25.87 15.83
C ALA A 16 -41.44 24.89 14.95
N VAL A 17 -41.94 23.67 14.83
CA VAL A 17 -41.56 22.76 13.74
C VAL A 17 -42.22 23.28 12.46
N LEU A 18 -41.42 23.60 11.45
CA LEU A 18 -41.88 23.68 10.06
C LEU A 18 -41.04 22.70 9.23
N PHE A 19 -41.65 21.57 8.86
CA PHE A 19 -41.22 20.78 7.72
C PHE A 19 -41.68 21.53 6.46
N ALA A 20 -40.76 22.30 5.86
CA ALA A 20 -40.94 22.82 4.52
C ALA A 20 -40.40 21.79 3.52
N ALA A 21 -41.31 21.22 2.73
CA ALA A 21 -40.98 20.39 1.58
C ALA A 21 -40.28 21.26 0.52
N ALA A 22 -38.98 21.01 0.30
CA ALA A 22 -38.27 21.52 -0.86
C ALA A 22 -38.10 20.36 -1.86
N SER A 23 -38.85 20.44 -2.95
CA SER A 23 -38.69 19.57 -4.10
C SER A 23 -37.67 20.17 -5.07
N LEU A 24 -36.92 19.29 -5.72
CA LEU A 24 -36.05 19.46 -6.90
C LEU A 24 -34.68 20.12 -6.69
N GLN A 25 -33.65 19.27 -6.67
CA GLN A 25 -32.45 19.46 -7.49
C GLN A 25 -31.89 18.10 -7.89
N THR A 26 -32.10 17.76 -9.15
CA THR A 26 -31.41 16.72 -9.90
C THR A 26 -29.90 17.00 -9.87
N HIS A 27 -29.17 16.26 -9.05
CA HIS A 27 -27.77 16.01 -9.32
C HIS A 27 -27.66 14.61 -9.92
N GLU A 28 -27.51 14.58 -11.24
CA GLU A 28 -26.91 13.48 -11.99
C GLU A 28 -25.52 13.24 -11.36
N ALA A 29 -25.49 12.42 -10.31
CA ALA A 29 -24.25 11.92 -9.77
C ALA A 29 -23.64 11.07 -10.88
N THR A 30 -22.66 11.63 -11.57
CA THR A 30 -21.77 10.88 -12.45
C THR A 30 -21.31 9.69 -11.64
N ALA A 31 -21.86 8.51 -11.97
CA ALA A 31 -21.58 7.27 -11.26
C ALA A 31 -20.10 6.99 -11.49
N THR A 32 -19.29 7.49 -10.57
CA THR A 32 -17.88 7.20 -10.50
C THR A 32 -17.83 5.78 -9.97
N THR A 33 -17.83 4.82 -10.89
CA THR A 33 -17.61 3.42 -10.57
C THR A 33 -16.21 3.32 -9.99
N LEU A 34 -16.12 3.36 -8.67
CA LEU A 34 -14.93 2.98 -7.94
C LEU A 34 -14.61 1.55 -8.37
N ALA A 35 -13.47 1.39 -9.04
CA ALA A 35 -12.97 0.08 -9.41
C ALA A 35 -12.97 -0.80 -8.15
N PRO A 36 -13.44 -2.07 -8.21
CA PRO A 36 -13.47 -2.95 -7.07
C PRO A 36 -12.07 -3.07 -6.46
N ARG A 37 -11.83 -2.37 -5.35
CA ARG A 37 -10.70 -2.68 -4.48
C ARG A 37 -11.03 -4.00 -3.82
N LYS A 38 -10.06 -4.92 -3.77
CA LYS A 38 -10.17 -6.11 -2.92
C LYS A 38 -10.52 -5.60 -1.52
N SER A 39 -11.68 -5.97 -1.02
CA SER A 39 -12.33 -5.37 0.16
C SER A 39 -11.45 -5.38 1.42
N ASN A 40 -10.37 -6.15 1.41
CA ASN A 40 -9.47 -6.36 2.54
C ASN A 40 -8.00 -6.04 2.21
N ASP A 41 -7.69 -5.16 1.26
CA ASP A 41 -6.30 -4.69 1.10
C ASP A 41 -5.88 -3.83 2.30
N SER A 42 -4.62 -3.93 2.74
CA SER A 42 -4.10 -3.17 3.88
C SER A 42 -4.03 -1.65 3.62
N GLY A 43 -4.06 -1.21 2.36
CA GLY A 43 -3.89 0.18 1.96
C GLY A 43 -2.42 0.65 1.97
N VAL A 44 -1.49 -0.21 2.39
CA VAL A 44 -0.06 0.09 2.44
C VAL A 44 0.60 -0.25 1.10
N SER A 45 1.25 0.74 0.50
CA SER A 45 2.05 0.56 -0.73
C SER A 45 3.42 -0.01 -0.38
N VAL A 46 3.86 -1.03 -1.13
CA VAL A 46 5.17 -1.68 -0.95
C VAL A 46 5.96 -1.58 -2.26
N ASN A 47 7.12 -0.93 -2.19
CA ASN A 47 8.11 -0.88 -3.27
C ASN A 47 9.34 -1.70 -2.88
N TYR A 48 10.05 -2.26 -3.86
CA TYR A 48 11.27 -3.01 -3.60
C TYR A 48 12.37 -2.72 -4.63
N SER A 49 13.63 -2.78 -4.20
CA SER A 49 14.83 -2.79 -5.04
C SER A 49 15.71 -3.98 -4.66
N ILE A 50 16.35 -4.58 -5.65
CA ILE A 50 17.34 -5.64 -5.47
C ILE A 50 18.62 -5.13 -6.11
N ASP A 51 19.58 -4.72 -5.29
CA ASP A 51 20.74 -3.96 -5.77
C ASP A 51 21.84 -4.85 -6.39
N ALA A 52 21.73 -6.17 -6.22
CA ALA A 52 22.72 -7.14 -6.69
C ALA A 52 22.07 -8.38 -7.32
N THR A 53 22.76 -8.97 -8.30
CA THR A 53 22.40 -10.30 -8.80
C THR A 53 22.58 -11.31 -7.67
N SER A 54 21.51 -12.03 -7.33
CA SER A 54 21.59 -13.03 -6.26
C SER A 54 22.51 -14.17 -6.67
N GLN A 55 23.44 -14.50 -5.78
CA GLN A 55 24.41 -15.57 -5.94
C GLN A 55 24.12 -16.68 -4.91
N LEU A 56 24.42 -17.92 -5.30
CA LEU A 56 24.33 -19.04 -4.37
C LEU A 56 25.20 -18.80 -3.13
N GLN A 57 24.63 -19.09 -1.95
CA GLN A 57 25.29 -19.04 -0.66
C GLN A 57 25.92 -17.68 -0.34
N ARG A 58 25.38 -16.61 -0.95
CA ARG A 58 25.79 -15.22 -0.75
C ARG A 58 24.61 -14.42 -0.23
N VAL A 59 24.91 -13.45 0.61
CA VAL A 59 23.91 -12.52 1.11
C VAL A 59 23.51 -11.56 -0.02
N THR A 60 22.22 -11.48 -0.29
CA THR A 60 21.61 -10.55 -1.23
C THR A 60 20.73 -9.57 -0.46
N PRO A 61 21.05 -8.27 -0.45
CA PRO A 61 20.21 -7.25 0.17
C PRO A 61 19.01 -6.93 -0.73
N VAL A 62 17.83 -6.91 -0.13
CA VAL A 62 16.59 -6.44 -0.75
C VAL A 62 16.08 -5.25 0.04
N VAL A 63 15.99 -4.10 -0.59
CA VAL A 63 15.46 -2.88 0.04
C VAL A 63 13.96 -2.86 -0.17
N LEU A 64 13.20 -2.86 0.92
CA LEU A 64 11.75 -2.72 0.95
C LEU A 64 11.38 -1.33 1.45
N GLN A 65 10.39 -0.72 0.82
CA GLN A 65 9.89 0.59 1.17
C GLN A 65 8.37 0.55 1.31
N PHE A 66 7.88 1.02 2.46
CA PHE A 66 6.49 0.98 2.88
C PHE A 66 5.94 2.39 3.06
N GLU A 67 4.78 2.65 2.47
CA GLU A 67 4.10 3.95 2.50
C GLU A 67 2.58 3.77 2.63
N GLY A 68 1.88 4.83 3.07
CA GLY A 68 0.41 4.81 3.15
C GLY A 68 -0.14 4.14 4.41
N VAL A 69 0.64 4.07 5.50
CA VAL A 69 0.13 3.56 6.78
C VAL A 69 -0.81 4.59 7.41
N THR A 70 -2.10 4.30 7.43
CA THR A 70 -3.15 5.23 7.90
C THR A 70 -3.73 4.86 9.26
N ASP A 71 -3.61 3.61 9.70
CA ASP A 71 -4.11 3.17 11.00
C ASP A 71 -3.26 3.76 12.13
N ALA A 72 -3.89 4.31 13.18
CA ALA A 72 -3.21 4.96 14.29
C ALA A 72 -2.32 4.00 15.11
N LYS A 73 -2.62 2.69 15.11
CA LYS A 73 -1.78 1.65 15.73
C LYS A 73 -0.60 1.24 14.84
N GLY A 74 -0.55 1.75 13.61
CA GLY A 74 0.43 1.37 12.60
C GLY A 74 0.03 0.10 11.85
N ALA A 75 0.99 -0.44 11.09
CA ALA A 75 0.86 -1.70 10.38
C ALA A 75 1.96 -2.68 10.79
N ALA A 76 1.71 -3.97 10.61
CA ALA A 76 2.66 -5.03 10.87
C ALA A 76 3.03 -5.72 9.55
N VAL A 77 4.33 -5.98 9.38
CA VAL A 77 4.86 -6.75 8.25
C VAL A 77 5.35 -8.09 8.76
N ARG A 78 5.03 -9.16 8.04
CA ARG A 78 5.59 -10.50 8.23
C ARG A 78 6.23 -10.98 6.93
N LEU A 79 7.44 -11.49 7.04
CA LEU A 79 8.25 -11.96 5.93
C LEU A 79 8.33 -13.49 5.93
N SER A 80 8.15 -14.10 4.76
CA SER A 80 8.46 -15.50 4.54
C SER A 80 9.08 -15.73 3.16
N THR A 81 9.63 -16.91 2.94
CA THR A 81 10.33 -17.25 1.70
C THR A 81 9.94 -18.63 1.24
N ASP A 82 10.09 -18.86 -0.07
CA ASP A 82 10.04 -20.20 -0.64
C ASP A 82 11.22 -21.07 -0.17
N PRO A 83 11.10 -22.41 -0.30
CA PRO A 83 12.23 -23.31 -0.11
C PRO A 83 13.43 -22.93 -0.98
N GLY A 84 14.63 -23.06 -0.43
CA GLY A 84 15.88 -22.68 -1.12
C GLY A 84 16.23 -21.19 -1.01
N LEU A 85 15.46 -20.41 -0.26
CA LEU A 85 15.74 -19.01 0.08
C LEU A 85 15.52 -18.79 1.57
N SER A 86 16.51 -18.22 2.25
CA SER A 86 16.51 -17.98 3.70
C SER A 86 16.64 -16.50 4.03
N ILE A 87 15.87 -16.03 5.02
CA ILE A 87 15.98 -14.66 5.56
C ILE A 87 16.98 -14.68 6.71
N GLN A 88 17.98 -13.79 6.66
CA GLN A 88 18.82 -13.49 7.82
C GLN A 88 18.20 -12.38 8.65
N GLY A 89 18.19 -12.58 9.98
CA GLY A 89 17.69 -11.60 10.94
C GLY A 89 16.17 -11.64 11.12
N HIS A 90 15.57 -10.46 11.30
CA HIS A 90 14.18 -10.34 11.70
C HIS A 90 13.21 -10.60 10.54
N ARG A 91 12.15 -11.35 10.83
CA ARG A 91 11.08 -11.67 9.87
C ARG A 91 9.82 -10.83 10.06
N THR A 92 9.85 -9.91 11.02
CA THR A 92 8.73 -9.03 11.33
C THR A 92 9.22 -7.60 11.47
N LEU A 93 8.37 -6.66 11.03
CA LEU A 93 8.64 -5.23 11.11
C LEU A 93 7.37 -4.51 11.51
N ALA A 94 7.48 -3.53 12.40
CA ALA A 94 6.41 -2.60 12.72
C ALA A 94 6.54 -1.35 11.86
N LEU A 95 5.44 -0.91 11.26
CA LEU A 95 5.36 0.29 10.44
C LEU A 95 4.58 1.37 11.21
N PRO A 96 5.22 2.47 11.62
CA PRO A 96 4.53 3.57 12.29
C PRO A 96 3.55 4.29 11.36
N ALA A 97 2.45 4.77 11.94
CA ALA A 97 1.41 5.53 11.24
C ALA A 97 1.98 6.82 10.60
N GLY A 98 1.51 7.14 9.40
CA GLY A 98 1.84 8.39 8.69
C GLY A 98 3.30 8.54 8.27
N LYS A 99 4.14 7.51 8.42
CA LYS A 99 5.56 7.57 8.08
C LYS A 99 5.92 6.58 6.98
N LYS A 100 6.76 7.07 6.07
CA LYS A 100 7.48 6.23 5.13
C LYS A 100 8.55 5.43 5.88
N THR A 101 8.54 4.11 5.71
CA THR A 101 9.50 3.21 6.38
C THR A 101 10.30 2.46 5.32
N THR A 102 11.61 2.41 5.47
CA THR A 102 12.50 1.63 4.59
C THR A 102 13.22 0.58 5.42
N ALA A 103 13.30 -0.64 4.91
CA ALA A 103 13.96 -1.76 5.58
C ALA A 103 14.77 -2.58 4.58
N THR A 104 15.96 -3.02 4.99
CA THR A 104 16.80 -3.90 4.18
C THR A 104 16.66 -5.33 4.71
N VAL A 105 16.16 -6.23 3.87
CA VAL A 105 16.05 -7.66 4.15
C VAL A 105 17.26 -8.35 3.56
N LEU A 106 17.98 -9.10 4.39
CA LEU A 106 19.13 -9.87 3.98
C LEU A 106 18.69 -11.29 3.64
N LEU A 107 18.89 -11.71 2.40
CA LEU A 107 18.51 -13.03 1.92
C LEU A 107 19.73 -13.87 1.60
N VAL A 108 19.67 -15.17 1.83
CA VAL A 108 20.65 -16.15 1.37
C VAL A 108 19.95 -17.15 0.48
N SER A 109 20.42 -17.25 -0.76
CA SER A 109 19.93 -18.28 -1.68
C SER A 109 20.70 -19.58 -1.51
N GLU A 110 20.00 -20.64 -1.18
CA GLU A 110 20.54 -21.98 -0.97
C GLU A 110 20.52 -22.81 -2.26
N SER A 111 19.61 -22.45 -3.19
CA SER A 111 19.38 -23.13 -4.47
C SER A 111 19.42 -22.17 -5.66
N LYS A 112 19.75 -22.69 -6.86
CA LYS A 112 19.67 -21.90 -8.11
C LYS A 112 18.23 -21.83 -8.58
N GLY A 113 17.88 -20.77 -9.29
CA GLY A 113 16.57 -20.59 -9.91
C GLY A 113 15.81 -19.39 -9.35
N LEU A 114 14.51 -19.39 -9.61
CA LEU A 114 13.59 -18.34 -9.17
C LEU A 114 12.89 -18.78 -7.88
N SER A 115 13.03 -17.97 -6.83
CA SER A 115 12.33 -18.14 -5.56
C SER A 115 11.66 -16.82 -5.19
N TYR A 116 10.67 -16.84 -4.30
CA TYR A 116 9.98 -15.62 -3.89
C TYR A 116 10.20 -15.30 -2.41
N LEU A 117 10.38 -14.00 -2.14
CA LEU A 117 10.18 -13.42 -0.82
C LEU A 117 8.73 -12.95 -0.74
N HIS A 118 7.99 -13.50 0.22
CA HIS A 118 6.63 -13.10 0.52
C HIS A 118 6.62 -12.06 1.63
N VAL A 119 5.93 -10.96 1.37
CA VAL A 119 5.73 -9.85 2.28
C VAL A 119 4.24 -9.76 2.57
N PHE A 120 3.87 -10.03 3.81
CA PHE A 120 2.50 -9.89 4.29
C PHE A 120 2.40 -8.62 5.11
N VAL A 121 1.50 -7.71 4.74
CA VAL A 121 1.26 -6.46 5.47
C VAL A 121 -0.14 -6.51 6.05
N THR A 122 -0.25 -6.31 7.36
CA THR A 122 -1.52 -6.26 8.08
C THR A 122 -1.69 -4.87 8.67
N GLN A 123 -2.81 -4.22 8.36
CA GLN A 123 -3.21 -2.93 8.92
C GLN A 123 -4.69 -2.98 9.27
N GLY A 124 -5.04 -2.77 10.54
CA GLY A 124 -6.43 -2.94 10.99
C GLY A 124 -6.95 -4.34 10.65
N SER A 125 -8.03 -4.43 9.87
CA SER A 125 -8.56 -5.69 9.32
C SER A 125 -8.05 -6.03 7.91
N GLY A 126 -7.29 -5.14 7.27
CA GLY A 126 -6.77 -5.32 5.91
C GLY A 126 -5.46 -6.11 5.89
N VAL A 127 -5.33 -7.01 4.91
CA VAL A 127 -4.14 -7.83 4.67
C VAL A 127 -3.76 -7.77 3.19
N SER A 128 -2.52 -7.35 2.92
CA SER A 128 -1.90 -7.38 1.60
C SER A 128 -0.80 -8.44 1.57
N ALA A 129 -0.68 -9.18 0.47
CA ALA A 129 0.38 -10.15 0.24
C ALA A 129 1.10 -9.80 -1.06
N ILE A 130 2.42 -9.63 -0.98
CA ILE A 130 3.28 -9.24 -2.10
C ILE A 130 4.36 -10.31 -2.24
N SER A 131 4.63 -10.74 -3.47
CA SER A 131 5.72 -11.66 -3.78
C SER A 131 6.81 -10.94 -4.57
N VAL A 132 8.03 -10.96 -4.05
CA VAL A 132 9.22 -10.35 -4.63
C VAL A 132 10.07 -11.46 -5.25
N PRO A 133 10.28 -11.47 -6.59
CA PRO A 133 11.08 -12.50 -7.25
C PRO A 133 12.57 -12.33 -6.95
N ILE A 134 13.23 -13.42 -6.55
CA ILE A 134 14.67 -13.50 -6.31
C ILE A 134 15.25 -14.52 -7.28
N GLN A 135 15.96 -14.03 -8.29
CA GLN A 135 16.62 -14.85 -9.29
C GLN A 135 18.06 -15.16 -8.85
N THR A 136 18.36 -16.42 -8.56
CA THR A 136 19.67 -16.87 -8.09
C THR A 136 20.45 -17.60 -9.18
N GLY A 137 21.66 -17.11 -9.46
CA GLY A 137 22.50 -17.61 -10.53
C GLY A 137 22.08 -17.10 -11.91
N SER A 138 22.87 -17.43 -12.93
CA SER A 138 22.59 -17.00 -14.30
C SER A 138 21.45 -17.84 -14.89
N THR A 139 20.28 -17.23 -15.01
CA THR A 139 19.39 -17.52 -16.14
C THR A 139 19.74 -16.53 -17.22
N ALA A 140 20.30 -16.99 -18.34
CA ALA A 140 20.29 -16.22 -19.57
C ALA A 140 18.84 -16.13 -20.07
N ALA A 141 18.05 -15.33 -19.37
CA ALA A 141 16.71 -14.90 -19.70
C ALA A 141 16.62 -13.51 -19.06
N ALA A 142 16.81 -12.49 -19.89
CA ALA A 142 16.64 -11.10 -19.53
C ALA A 142 15.19 -10.88 -19.08
N LEU A 143 14.93 -11.06 -17.79
CA LEU A 143 13.74 -10.56 -17.14
C LEU A 143 13.89 -9.04 -17.14
N LYS A 144 13.08 -8.37 -17.97
CA LYS A 144 13.03 -6.91 -18.02
C LYS A 144 12.75 -6.42 -16.59
N PRO A 145 13.54 -5.46 -16.07
CA PRO A 145 13.30 -4.91 -14.75
C PRO A 145 11.87 -4.34 -14.69
N SER A 146 11.22 -4.57 -13.55
CA SER A 146 10.15 -3.77 -12.95
C SER A 146 9.28 -2.93 -13.90
N GLY A 147 7.97 -3.22 -13.94
CA GLY A 147 6.90 -2.27 -14.23
C GLY A 147 7.34 -0.99 -14.94
N GLU A 148 7.65 -1.11 -16.23
CA GLU A 148 7.99 0.02 -17.06
C GLU A 148 6.71 0.86 -17.21
N PHE A 149 6.57 1.91 -16.42
CA PHE A 149 5.69 3.02 -16.76
C PHE A 149 6.23 3.63 -18.06
N LYS A 150 5.83 3.06 -19.20
CA LYS A 150 5.99 3.73 -20.48
C LYS A 150 4.96 4.84 -20.57
N ARG A 151 5.37 6.04 -20.18
CA ARG A 151 4.78 7.27 -20.70
C ARG A 151 5.48 7.59 -22.01
N ASN A 152 4.86 7.24 -23.12
CA ASN A 152 5.29 7.66 -24.45
C ASN A 152 4.88 9.13 -24.65
N ALA A 153 5.81 9.95 -25.17
CA ALA A 153 5.68 11.39 -25.28
C ALA A 153 4.77 11.91 -26.42
N ARG A 154 3.99 11.06 -27.09
CA ARG A 154 2.99 11.42 -28.12
C ARG A 154 1.93 10.31 -28.24
N GLY A 155 0.89 10.37 -27.41
CA GLY A 155 -0.04 9.27 -27.23
C GLY A 155 -0.84 8.89 -28.48
N ASP A 156 -0.50 7.75 -29.09
CA ASP A 156 -1.37 7.01 -30.03
C ASP A 156 -1.15 5.50 -29.88
N LYS A 157 -2.25 4.75 -29.83
CA LYS A 157 -2.32 3.30 -29.56
C LYS A 157 -2.49 2.53 -30.87
N ILE A 158 -1.41 1.91 -31.36
CA ILE A 158 -1.51 0.95 -32.47
C ILE A 158 -1.94 -0.40 -31.89
N ILE A 159 -3.18 -0.83 -32.17
CA ILE A 159 -3.59 -2.23 -32.03
C ILE A 159 -3.33 -2.89 -33.39
N SER A 160 -2.35 -3.79 -33.46
CA SER A 160 -2.25 -4.75 -34.55
C SER A 160 -2.72 -6.10 -34.03
N MET A 161 -3.88 -6.53 -34.51
CA MET A 161 -4.47 -7.84 -34.23
C MET A 161 -4.00 -8.80 -35.33
N PRO A 162 -3.19 -9.84 -35.03
CA PRO A 162 -2.88 -10.85 -36.02
C PRO A 162 -4.06 -11.81 -36.14
N ALA A 163 -4.65 -11.88 -37.34
CA ALA A 163 -5.68 -12.84 -37.67
C ALA A 163 -5.05 -14.18 -38.07
N LYS A 164 -5.52 -15.27 -37.47
CA LYS A 164 -5.79 -16.50 -38.21
C LYS A 164 -6.97 -17.22 -37.59
#